data_AF-A0A9E3VBM7-F1
#
_entry.id   AF-A0A9E3VBM7-F1
#
_cell.length_a   1.000
_cell.length_b   1.000
_cell.length_c   1.000
_cell.angle_alpha   90.00
_cell.angle_beta   90.00
_cell.angle_gamma   90.00
#
_symmetry.space_group_name_H-M   'P 1'
#
loop_
_entity.id
_entity.type
_entity.pdbx_description
1 polymer ?
#
loop_
_entity_poly.entity_id
_entity_poly.type
_entity_poly.pdbx_seq_one_letter_code
_entity_poly.pdbx_strand_id
1 'polypeptide(L)'
;MRRGFFAVCAVAVAACPKPLPPPEVKEPPPPPPLHIPPGCETNLEGAWIHATAAGWRYAARDDGGTVDLDVWHLPPESTDAGRPLGAWRIHTDGGRTVPDAGPATDAGAQDAGTGPLPQAHVVLRRTERGFFGTSRGEVALKDGTVCPLVLPVEVAACSDGGLTLRAPIAATLDARCQEPAAPKSPEWLTHPLVRADAGP
;
A
#
# COMPACT_ATOMS: atom_id res chain seq x y z
N MET A 1 89.27 34.53 -22.82
CA MET A 1 88.77 33.57 -21.82
C MET A 1 87.37 33.98 -21.37
N ARG A 2 86.33 33.21 -21.70
CA ARG A 2 84.94 33.21 -21.14
C ARG A 2 84.10 32.23 -21.98
N ARG A 3 84.16 30.93 -21.64
CA ARG A 3 83.11 30.12 -20.97
C ARG A 3 81.82 29.98 -21.79
N GLY A 4 81.76 28.91 -22.58
CA GLY A 4 80.53 28.39 -23.19
C GLY A 4 79.72 27.58 -22.17
N PHE A 5 78.41 27.80 -22.16
CA PHE A 5 77.44 27.02 -21.39
C PHE A 5 76.74 26.06 -22.35
N PHE A 6 76.96 24.76 -22.18
CA PHE A 6 76.14 23.71 -22.79
C PHE A 6 74.92 23.48 -21.90
N ALA A 7 73.73 23.78 -22.40
CA ALA A 7 72.47 23.41 -21.77
C ALA A 7 72.06 22.01 -22.22
N VAL A 8 72.12 21.04 -21.30
CA VAL A 8 71.66 19.66 -21.50
C VAL A 8 70.15 19.61 -21.23
N CYS A 9 69.36 19.28 -22.25
CA CYS A 9 67.93 18.99 -22.11
C CYS A 9 67.74 17.57 -21.55
N ALA A 10 67.34 17.45 -20.28
CA ALA A 10 66.87 16.20 -19.70
C ALA A 10 65.38 16.02 -20.04
N VAL A 11 65.08 15.08 -20.95
CA VAL A 11 63.70 14.66 -21.27
C VAL A 11 63.29 13.59 -20.26
N ALA A 12 62.41 13.94 -19.33
CA ALA A 12 61.81 12.99 -18.39
C ALA A 12 60.66 12.25 -19.08
N VAL A 13 60.82 10.94 -19.26
CA VAL A 13 59.76 10.05 -19.79
C VAL A 13 58.79 9.73 -18.65
N ALA A 14 57.61 10.34 -18.65
CA ALA A 14 56.54 10.03 -17.72
C ALA A 14 55.91 8.67 -18.08
N ALA A 15 56.10 7.66 -17.23
CA ALA A 15 55.44 6.36 -17.37
C ALA A 15 53.96 6.48 -16.96
N CYS A 16 53.04 6.20 -17.88
CA CYS A 16 51.60 6.19 -17.61
C CYS A 16 51.25 5.07 -16.61
N PRO A 17 50.55 5.37 -15.50
CA PRO A 17 50.06 4.33 -14.60
C PRO A 17 49.02 3.47 -15.31
N LYS A 18 49.15 2.15 -15.14
CA LYS A 18 48.25 1.15 -15.71
C LYS A 18 46.84 1.32 -15.11
N PRO A 19 45.76 1.34 -15.90
CA PRO A 19 44.40 1.43 -15.39
C PRO A 19 44.11 0.31 -14.39
N LEU A 20 43.51 0.67 -13.24
CA LEU A 20 43.05 -0.32 -12.26
C LEU A 20 41.98 -1.22 -12.90
N PRO A 21 42.01 -2.54 -12.63
CA PRO A 21 40.92 -3.41 -13.05
C PRO A 21 39.60 -2.92 -12.42
N PRO A 22 38.49 -2.95 -13.16
CA PRO A 22 37.18 -2.60 -12.60
C PRO A 22 36.88 -3.50 -11.40
N PRO A 23 36.23 -2.96 -10.34
CA PRO A 23 35.79 -3.78 -9.22
C PRO A 23 34.86 -4.87 -9.74
N GLU A 24 35.15 -6.12 -9.36
CA GLU A 24 34.32 -7.27 -9.67
C GLU A 24 32.95 -7.08 -9.02
N VAL A 25 31.93 -6.81 -9.86
CA VAL A 25 30.55 -6.70 -9.40
C VAL A 25 30.10 -8.12 -9.08
N LYS A 26 30.19 -8.51 -7.80
CA LYS A 26 29.51 -9.70 -7.31
C LYS A 26 28.02 -9.48 -7.51
N GLU A 27 27.41 -10.34 -8.33
CA GLU A 27 25.96 -10.35 -8.51
C GLU A 27 25.28 -10.44 -7.13
N PRO A 28 24.31 -9.57 -6.82
CA PRO A 28 23.60 -9.65 -5.54
C PRO A 28 23.01 -11.06 -5.38
N PRO A 29 23.03 -11.61 -4.16
CA PRO A 29 22.39 -12.90 -3.92
C PRO A 29 20.91 -12.82 -4.33
N PRO A 30 20.34 -13.92 -4.89
CA PRO A 30 18.95 -13.93 -5.29
C PRO A 30 18.05 -13.56 -4.10
N PRO A 31 16.96 -12.81 -4.35
CA PRO A 31 16.04 -12.45 -3.29
C PRO A 31 15.44 -13.71 -2.67
N PRO A 32 15.22 -13.70 -1.36
CA PRO A 32 14.70 -14.86 -0.67
C PRO A 32 13.24 -15.18 -1.07
N PRO A 33 12.81 -16.44 -0.92
CA PRO A 33 11.49 -16.87 -1.36
C PRO A 33 10.38 -16.23 -0.52
N LEU A 34 9.33 -15.75 -1.18
CA LEU A 34 8.15 -15.22 -0.52
C LEU A 34 7.28 -16.37 0.02
N HIS A 35 6.76 -16.21 1.23
CA HIS A 35 5.81 -17.16 1.81
C HIS A 35 4.42 -16.55 1.67
N ILE A 36 3.75 -16.82 0.56
CA ILE A 36 2.39 -16.34 0.29
C ILE A 36 1.42 -17.48 0.62
N PRO A 37 0.31 -17.24 1.35
CA PRO A 37 -0.69 -18.27 1.56
C PRO A 37 -1.23 -18.78 0.22
N PRO A 38 -1.51 -20.08 0.07
CA PRO A 38 -2.07 -20.62 -1.16
C PRO A 38 -3.32 -19.85 -1.60
N GLY A 39 -3.38 -19.50 -2.88
CA GLY A 39 -4.47 -18.72 -3.47
C GLY A 39 -4.28 -17.20 -3.39
N CYS A 40 -3.31 -16.69 -2.62
CA CYS A 40 -3.02 -15.26 -2.51
C CYS A 40 -1.97 -14.76 -3.51
N GLU A 41 -1.46 -15.65 -4.38
CA GLU A 41 -0.54 -15.33 -5.47
C GLU A 41 -1.24 -14.63 -6.64
N THR A 42 -2.58 -14.71 -6.69
CA THR A 42 -3.40 -14.02 -7.68
C THR A 42 -3.53 -12.52 -7.41
N ASN A 43 -4.00 -11.78 -8.42
CA ASN A 43 -4.36 -10.38 -8.30
C ASN A 43 -5.61 -10.23 -7.40
N LEU A 44 -5.46 -9.49 -6.30
CA LEU A 44 -6.51 -9.21 -5.33
C LEU A 44 -7.25 -7.89 -5.59
N GLU A 45 -6.91 -7.17 -6.68
CA GLU A 45 -7.59 -5.96 -7.12
C GLU A 45 -9.09 -6.18 -7.29
N GLY A 46 -9.85 -5.12 -7.01
CA GLY A 46 -11.31 -5.08 -7.19
C GLY A 46 -12.06 -4.74 -5.91
N ALA A 47 -13.38 -4.88 -5.98
CA ALA A 47 -14.26 -4.63 -4.84
C ALA A 47 -14.55 -5.89 -4.04
N TRP A 48 -14.60 -5.69 -2.73
CA TRP A 48 -14.92 -6.73 -1.76
C TRP A 48 -15.99 -6.28 -0.78
N ILE A 49 -16.74 -7.25 -0.27
CA ILE A 49 -17.79 -7.07 0.72
C ILE A 49 -17.46 -7.94 1.93
N HIS A 50 -17.70 -7.43 3.13
CA HIS A 50 -17.58 -8.26 4.33
C HIS A 50 -18.69 -9.31 4.36
N ALA A 51 -18.33 -10.59 4.42
CA ALA A 51 -19.26 -11.69 4.26
C ALA A 51 -20.35 -11.74 5.35
N THR A 52 -20.03 -11.28 6.57
CA THR A 52 -20.94 -11.31 7.72
C THR A 52 -21.42 -9.93 8.18
N ALA A 53 -20.97 -8.84 7.55
CA ALA A 53 -21.27 -7.48 7.98
C ALA A 53 -21.60 -6.58 6.78
N ALA A 54 -22.85 -6.66 6.33
CA ALA A 54 -23.33 -6.16 5.05
C ALA A 54 -23.17 -4.65 4.79
N GLY A 55 -22.78 -3.84 5.79
CA GLY A 55 -22.43 -2.42 5.59
C GLY A 55 -20.98 -2.18 5.18
N TRP A 56 -20.08 -3.14 5.38
CA TRP A 56 -18.65 -2.94 5.10
C TRP A 56 -18.28 -3.26 3.65
N ARG A 57 -17.50 -2.35 3.05
CA ARG A 57 -17.03 -2.42 1.67
C ARG A 57 -15.54 -2.11 1.62
N TYR A 58 -14.86 -2.76 0.68
CA TYR A 58 -13.43 -2.58 0.47
C TYR A 58 -13.15 -2.44 -1.02
N ALA A 59 -12.21 -1.55 -1.37
CA ALA A 59 -11.65 -1.46 -2.70
C ALA A 59 -10.16 -1.74 -2.62
N ALA A 60 -9.74 -2.83 -3.25
CA ALA A 60 -8.36 -3.27 -3.26
C ALA A 60 -7.66 -2.81 -4.53
N ARG A 61 -6.43 -2.30 -4.39
CA ARG A 61 -5.43 -2.14 -5.44
C ARG A 61 -4.28 -3.08 -5.14
N ASP A 62 -3.80 -3.81 -6.15
CA ASP A 62 -2.74 -4.80 -5.98
C ASP A 62 -1.68 -4.61 -7.07
N ASP A 63 -0.45 -4.29 -6.67
CA ASP A 63 0.68 -4.10 -7.59
C ASP A 63 1.54 -5.37 -7.76
N GLY A 64 1.10 -6.50 -7.21
CA GLY A 64 1.83 -7.77 -7.18
C GLY A 64 2.75 -7.95 -5.97
N GLY A 65 3.08 -6.88 -5.23
CA GLY A 65 3.87 -6.93 -4.00
C GLY A 65 3.13 -6.35 -2.78
N THR A 66 2.28 -5.37 -3.00
CA THR A 66 1.53 -4.60 -2.01
C THR A 66 0.05 -4.59 -2.40
N VAL A 67 -0.81 -4.71 -1.39
CA VAL A 67 -2.25 -4.52 -1.54
C VAL A 67 -2.71 -3.40 -0.63
N ASP A 68 -3.28 -2.37 -1.24
CA ASP A 68 -3.92 -1.25 -0.57
C ASP A 68 -5.43 -1.46 -0.58
N LEU A 69 -6.07 -1.45 0.59
CA LEU A 69 -7.52 -1.53 0.75
C LEU A 69 -8.05 -0.24 1.36
N ASP A 70 -8.86 0.47 0.61
CA ASP A 70 -9.70 1.53 1.14
C ASP A 70 -10.98 0.91 1.72
N VAL A 71 -11.40 1.34 2.92
CA VAL A 71 -12.48 0.73 3.69
C VAL A 71 -13.60 1.73 3.96
N TRP A 72 -14.84 1.33 3.69
CA TRP A 72 -16.03 2.12 3.98
C TRP A 72 -17.08 1.30 4.72
N HIS A 73 -17.79 1.96 5.63
CA HIS A 73 -19.06 1.49 6.15
C HIS A 73 -20.19 2.31 5.52
N LEU A 74 -20.95 1.66 4.64
CA LEU A 74 -22.10 2.21 3.95
C LEU A 74 -23.39 1.57 4.49
N PRO A 75 -24.54 2.25 4.36
CA PRO A 75 -25.84 1.62 4.65
C PRO A 75 -26.01 0.33 3.84
N PRO A 76 -26.60 -0.74 4.42
CA PRO A 76 -26.74 -2.02 3.75
C PRO A 76 -27.61 -1.94 2.49
N GLU A 77 -28.56 -1.00 2.43
CA GLU A 77 -29.38 -0.71 1.25
C GLU A 77 -28.66 0.07 0.13
N SER A 78 -27.42 0.52 0.35
CA SER A 78 -26.66 1.23 -0.68
C SER A 78 -26.27 0.28 -1.83
N THR A 79 -26.98 0.42 -2.95
CA THR A 79 -26.67 -0.25 -4.23
C THR A 79 -25.59 0.48 -5.03
N ASP A 80 -24.95 1.52 -4.49
CA ASP A 80 -23.76 2.14 -5.08
C ASP A 80 -22.57 1.17 -5.18
N ALA A 81 -22.72 -0.04 -4.64
CA ALA A 81 -21.92 -1.21 -4.98
C ALA A 81 -21.94 -1.62 -6.47
N GLY A 82 -22.84 -1.03 -7.30
CA GLY A 82 -23.02 -1.39 -8.71
C GLY A 82 -22.66 -0.29 -9.73
N ARG A 83 -22.18 0.88 -9.32
CA ARG A 83 -21.56 1.81 -10.30
C ARG A 83 -20.20 1.23 -10.68
N PRO A 84 -19.87 1.04 -11.97
CA PRO A 84 -18.55 0.56 -12.34
C PRO A 84 -17.52 1.49 -11.71
N LEU A 85 -16.62 0.92 -10.92
CA LEU A 85 -15.53 1.62 -10.21
C LEU A 85 -14.53 2.30 -11.17
N GLY A 86 -14.84 2.39 -12.47
CA GLY A 86 -14.17 3.26 -13.42
C GLY A 86 -14.41 4.76 -13.17
N ALA A 87 -15.39 5.15 -12.36
CA ALA A 87 -15.57 6.55 -11.92
C ALA A 87 -14.73 6.90 -10.67
N TRP A 88 -14.21 5.91 -9.96
CA TRP A 88 -13.32 6.07 -8.81
C TRP A 88 -11.91 5.55 -9.15
N ARG A 89 -11.35 5.99 -10.28
CA ARG A 89 -9.93 5.79 -10.55
C ARG A 89 -9.14 6.82 -9.76
N ILE A 90 -8.48 6.38 -8.69
CA ILE A 90 -7.30 7.09 -8.19
C ILE A 90 -6.18 6.79 -9.20
N HIS A 91 -6.05 7.63 -10.23
CA HIS A 91 -4.80 7.70 -10.98
C HIS A 91 -3.80 8.46 -10.12
N THR A 92 -2.89 7.73 -9.47
CA THR A 92 -1.66 8.33 -8.93
C THR A 92 -0.69 8.54 -10.08
N ASP A 93 -0.80 9.68 -10.75
CA ASP A 93 0.28 10.23 -11.56
C ASP A 93 0.72 11.56 -10.91
N GLY A 94 1.91 11.56 -10.29
CA GLY A 94 2.70 12.78 -10.08
C GLY A 94 2.11 13.97 -9.30
N GLY A 95 1.08 13.81 -8.46
CA GLY A 95 0.78 14.78 -7.40
C GLY A 95 0.08 16.10 -7.80
N ARG A 96 -0.76 16.12 -8.84
CA ARG A 96 -1.73 17.22 -9.05
C ARG A 96 -3.08 16.71 -9.54
N THR A 97 -4.14 17.03 -8.80
CA THR A 97 -5.53 16.80 -9.21
C THR A 97 -5.98 17.92 -10.17
N VAL A 98 -6.29 17.57 -11.41
CA VAL A 98 -7.11 18.39 -12.31
C VAL A 98 -8.15 17.46 -12.94
N PRO A 99 -9.46 17.78 -12.90
CA PRO A 99 -10.48 16.94 -13.52
C PRO A 99 -10.43 17.05 -15.05
N ASP A 100 -10.39 15.91 -15.74
CA ASP A 100 -10.65 15.80 -17.18
C ASP A 100 -12.14 16.07 -17.43
N ALA A 101 -12.44 17.28 -17.89
CA ALA A 101 -13.74 17.63 -18.43
C ALA A 101 -13.90 16.99 -19.83
N GLY A 102 -14.51 15.81 -19.89
CA GLY A 102 -15.19 15.37 -21.12
C GLY A 102 -16.29 16.37 -21.51
N PRO A 103 -16.68 16.45 -22.80
CA PRO A 103 -17.48 17.56 -23.31
C PRO A 103 -18.82 17.65 -22.58
N ALA A 104 -19.00 18.78 -21.90
CA ALA A 104 -20.21 19.13 -21.18
C ALA A 104 -21.38 19.20 -22.16
N THR A 105 -22.33 18.27 -22.02
CA THR A 105 -23.73 18.58 -22.35
C THR A 105 -24.25 19.45 -21.22
N ASP A 106 -24.61 20.69 -21.55
CA ASP A 106 -25.20 21.67 -20.65
C ASP A 106 -26.53 21.16 -20.05
N ALA A 107 -26.44 20.53 -18.89
CA ALA A 107 -27.56 20.26 -18.02
C ALA A 107 -27.07 20.36 -16.57
N GLY A 108 -27.31 21.53 -15.97
CA GLY A 108 -27.31 21.78 -14.52
C GLY A 108 -26.05 21.34 -13.77
N ALA A 109 -25.23 22.31 -13.38
CA ALA A 109 -24.18 22.12 -12.37
C ALA A 109 -24.76 21.44 -11.12
N GLN A 110 -24.60 20.12 -11.05
CA GLN A 110 -24.74 19.34 -9.83
C GLN A 110 -23.36 19.40 -9.17
N ASP A 111 -23.33 19.82 -7.91
CA ASP A 111 -22.14 19.73 -7.07
C ASP A 111 -21.47 18.38 -7.30
N ALA A 112 -20.24 18.39 -7.80
CA ALA A 112 -19.42 17.20 -7.94
C ALA A 112 -19.13 16.69 -6.51
N GLY A 113 -20.07 15.92 -5.97
CA GLY A 113 -20.15 15.57 -4.57
C GLY A 113 -18.87 14.92 -4.07
N THR A 114 -18.37 15.45 -2.95
CA THR A 114 -17.43 14.76 -2.08
C THR A 114 -18.13 13.50 -1.58
N GLY A 115 -17.91 12.37 -2.26
CA GLY A 115 -18.37 11.08 -1.75
C GLY A 115 -17.75 10.78 -0.38
N PRO A 116 -18.26 9.79 0.35
CA PRO A 116 -17.75 9.45 1.66
C PRO A 116 -16.26 9.09 1.58
N LEU A 117 -15.44 9.75 2.40
CA LEU A 117 -14.04 9.39 2.56
C LEU A 117 -13.92 7.98 3.16
N PRO A 118 -12.87 7.22 2.83
CA PRO A 118 -12.62 5.95 3.48
C PRO A 118 -12.44 6.17 4.98
N GLN A 119 -13.05 5.28 5.76
CA GLN A 119 -13.00 5.31 7.22
C GLN A 119 -11.70 4.68 7.74
N ALA A 120 -11.13 3.77 6.96
CA ALA A 120 -9.84 3.18 7.23
C ALA A 120 -9.12 2.85 5.92
N HIS A 121 -7.81 2.70 6.02
CA HIS A 121 -6.93 2.32 4.94
C HIS A 121 -6.01 1.20 5.41
N VAL A 122 -5.97 0.08 4.69
CA VAL A 122 -5.15 -1.09 5.00
C VAL A 122 -4.06 -1.22 3.95
N VAL A 123 -2.80 -1.34 4.37
CA VAL A 123 -1.68 -1.63 3.49
C VAL A 123 -1.12 -2.97 3.88
N LEU A 124 -1.08 -3.93 2.96
CA LEU A 124 -0.54 -5.26 3.15
C LEU A 124 0.62 -5.49 2.19
N ARG A 125 1.66 -6.19 2.62
CA ARG A 125 2.82 -6.53 1.79
C ARG A 125 3.05 -8.02 1.79
N ARG A 126 3.31 -8.59 0.61
CA ARG A 126 3.78 -9.96 0.45
C ARG A 126 5.23 -10.01 0.91
N THR A 127 5.52 -10.85 1.90
CA THR A 127 6.85 -10.98 2.51
C THR A 127 7.26 -12.45 2.63
N GLU A 128 8.51 -12.70 2.97
CA GLU A 128 9.00 -14.04 3.33
C GLU A 128 8.33 -14.60 4.60
N ARG A 129 7.66 -13.78 5.40
CA ARG A 129 7.02 -14.26 6.63
C ARG A 129 5.54 -14.60 6.43
N GLY A 130 4.96 -14.21 5.30
CA GLY A 130 3.52 -14.15 5.09
C GLY A 130 3.12 -12.85 4.44
N PHE A 131 1.81 -12.58 4.47
CA PHE A 131 1.21 -11.40 3.89
C PHE A 131 0.68 -10.50 5.01
N PHE A 132 1.42 -9.43 5.32
CA PHE A 132 1.23 -8.61 6.52
C PHE A 132 1.28 -7.12 6.24
N GLY A 133 0.64 -6.33 7.09
CA GLY A 133 0.87 -4.90 7.15
C GLY A 133 0.03 -4.24 8.22
N THR A 134 -0.58 -3.09 7.91
CA THR A 134 -1.30 -2.28 8.90
C THR A 134 -2.60 -1.72 8.36
N SER A 135 -3.60 -1.66 9.23
CA SER A 135 -4.78 -0.83 9.06
C SER A 135 -4.58 0.48 9.82
N ARG A 136 -4.95 1.59 9.19
CA ARG A 136 -5.00 2.93 9.80
C ARG A 136 -6.42 3.46 9.70
N GLY A 137 -6.91 4.05 10.76
CA GLY A 137 -8.22 4.71 10.79
C GLY A 137 -8.32 5.66 11.96
N GLU A 138 -9.56 6.02 12.31
CA GLU A 138 -9.85 6.86 13.47
C GLU A 138 -10.90 6.18 14.36
N VAL A 139 -10.81 6.40 15.66
CA VAL A 139 -11.81 5.95 16.63
C VAL A 139 -12.26 7.12 17.49
N ALA A 140 -13.58 7.26 17.65
CA ALA A 140 -14.17 8.23 18.56
C ALA A 140 -14.31 7.62 19.96
N LEU A 141 -13.76 8.31 20.96
CA LEU A 141 -13.90 7.98 22.37
C LEU A 141 -15.23 8.51 22.92
N LYS A 142 -15.62 8.03 24.12
CA LYS A 142 -16.89 8.40 24.76
C LYS A 142 -17.00 9.90 25.09
N ASP A 143 -15.86 10.58 25.26
CA ASP A 143 -15.80 12.02 25.51
C ASP A 143 -15.83 12.86 24.21
N GLY A 144 -15.96 12.21 23.05
CA GLY A 144 -15.96 12.84 21.73
C GLY A 144 -14.56 13.05 21.14
N THR A 145 -13.50 12.70 21.86
CA THR A 145 -12.13 12.75 21.33
C THR A 145 -11.96 11.76 20.17
N VAL A 146 -11.36 12.21 19.06
CA VAL A 146 -11.03 11.34 17.92
C VAL A 146 -9.55 11.00 17.94
N CYS A 147 -9.24 9.71 17.88
CA CYS A 147 -7.91 9.17 18.04
C CYS A 147 -7.48 8.40 16.79
N PRO A 148 -6.26 8.61 16.27
CA PRO A 148 -5.75 7.76 15.22
C PRO A 148 -5.57 6.34 15.77
N LEU A 149 -5.98 5.38 14.95
CA LEU A 149 -5.95 3.96 15.23
C LEU A 149 -4.99 3.30 14.25
N VAL A 150 -4.04 2.50 14.75
CA VAL A 150 -3.19 1.65 13.91
C VAL A 150 -3.24 0.22 14.43
N LEU A 151 -3.57 -0.72 13.54
CA LEU A 151 -3.67 -2.15 13.84
C LEU A 151 -2.78 -2.96 12.91
N PRO A 152 -2.03 -3.97 13.39
CA PRO A 152 -1.44 -4.95 12.50
C PRO A 152 -2.54 -5.77 11.81
N VAL A 153 -2.35 -6.06 10.53
CA VAL A 153 -3.27 -6.91 9.75
C VAL A 153 -2.47 -7.97 9.01
N GLU A 154 -3.01 -9.18 8.94
CA GLU A 154 -2.46 -10.26 8.13
C GLU A 154 -3.54 -10.84 7.20
N VAL A 155 -3.12 -11.36 6.05
CA VAL A 155 -3.96 -12.25 5.24
C VAL A 155 -3.77 -13.66 5.73
N ALA A 156 -4.85 -14.24 6.28
CA ALA A 156 -4.84 -15.60 6.78
C ALA A 156 -5.05 -16.64 5.68
N ALA A 157 -5.86 -16.30 4.67
CA ALA A 157 -6.17 -17.18 3.56
C ALA A 157 -6.75 -16.41 2.37
N CYS A 158 -6.54 -16.94 1.16
CA CYS A 158 -7.31 -16.60 -0.03
C CYS A 158 -7.92 -17.90 -0.56
N SER A 159 -9.24 -17.98 -0.56
CA SER A 159 -10.00 -19.11 -1.13
C SER A 159 -10.65 -18.67 -2.43
N ASP A 160 -11.21 -19.60 -3.21
CA ASP A 160 -11.87 -19.28 -4.49
C ASP A 160 -12.91 -18.14 -4.33
N GLY A 161 -12.53 -16.92 -4.72
CA GLY A 161 -13.34 -15.70 -4.59
C GLY A 161 -13.39 -15.04 -3.20
N GLY A 162 -12.64 -15.53 -2.21
CA GLY A 162 -12.63 -15.03 -0.83
C GLY A 162 -11.26 -14.56 -0.35
N LEU A 163 -11.23 -13.51 0.46
CA LEU A 163 -10.04 -12.98 1.12
C LEU A 163 -10.30 -12.93 2.63
N THR A 164 -9.47 -13.58 3.44
CA THR A 164 -9.62 -13.58 4.90
C THR A 164 -8.54 -12.73 5.54
N LEU A 165 -8.94 -11.61 6.13
CA LEU A 165 -8.04 -10.77 6.92
C LEU A 165 -8.13 -11.12 8.40
N ARG A 166 -7.03 -10.96 9.13
CA ARG A 166 -7.02 -11.01 10.60
C ARG A 166 -6.41 -9.74 11.16
N ALA A 167 -7.06 -9.20 12.19
CA ALA A 167 -6.58 -8.06 12.96
C ALA A 167 -6.79 -8.32 14.46
N PRO A 168 -5.98 -7.76 15.37
CA PRO A 168 -6.22 -7.91 16.79
C PRO A 168 -7.49 -7.18 17.23
N ILE A 169 -8.22 -7.75 18.19
CA ILE A 169 -9.41 -7.12 18.80
C ILE A 169 -9.02 -5.88 19.61
N ALA A 170 -7.79 -5.85 20.13
CA ALA A 170 -7.26 -4.73 20.89
C ALA A 170 -6.40 -3.82 20.02
N ALA A 171 -6.74 -2.53 20.06
CA ALA A 171 -6.04 -1.46 19.40
C ALA A 171 -4.88 -0.90 20.22
N THR A 172 -3.77 -0.58 19.54
CA THR A 172 -2.84 0.45 20.02
C THR A 172 -3.37 1.81 19.60
N LEU A 173 -3.82 2.60 20.58
CA LEU A 173 -4.12 4.02 20.40
C LEU A 173 -2.82 4.82 20.55
N ASP A 174 -2.76 6.00 19.96
CA ASP A 174 -1.57 6.85 20.10
C ASP A 174 -1.36 7.36 21.55
N ALA A 175 -0.20 7.98 21.79
CA ALA A 175 0.19 8.47 23.11
C ALA A 175 -0.76 9.53 23.72
N ARG A 176 -1.67 10.13 22.92
CA ARG A 176 -2.67 11.09 23.40
C ARG A 176 -3.97 10.41 23.84
N CYS A 177 -4.17 9.16 23.43
CA CYS A 177 -5.43 8.44 23.57
C CYS A 177 -5.35 7.21 24.49
N GLN A 178 -4.25 7.12 25.24
CA GLN A 178 -3.99 6.15 26.32
C GLN A 178 -3.80 4.72 25.81
N GLU A 179 -2.56 4.22 25.85
CA GLU A 179 -2.23 2.81 25.63
C GLU A 179 -2.80 1.95 26.77
N PRO A 180 -3.76 1.03 26.53
CA PRO A 180 -3.86 -0.14 27.39
C PRO A 180 -2.60 -0.98 27.19
N ALA A 181 -2.13 -1.68 28.23
CA ALA A 181 -1.08 -2.66 28.06
C ALA A 181 -1.48 -3.66 26.96
N ALA A 182 -0.68 -3.74 25.89
CA ALA A 182 -0.93 -4.69 24.81
C ALA A 182 -1.09 -6.09 25.43
N PRO A 183 -2.17 -6.83 25.12
CA PRO A 183 -2.38 -8.15 25.69
C PRO A 183 -1.20 -9.05 25.32
N LYS A 184 -0.76 -9.91 26.25
CA LYS A 184 0.35 -10.86 26.04
C LYS A 184 0.11 -11.81 24.86
N SER A 185 -1.13 -11.94 24.42
CA SER A 185 -1.51 -12.59 23.17
C SER A 185 -2.70 -11.82 22.60
N PRO A 186 -2.58 -11.18 21.42
CA PRO A 186 -3.73 -10.56 20.79
C PRO A 186 -4.74 -11.64 20.46
N GLU A 187 -5.97 -11.47 20.96
CA GLU A 187 -7.11 -12.17 20.40
C GLU A 187 -7.34 -11.60 19.00
N TRP A 188 -7.38 -12.46 17.99
CA TRP A 188 -7.50 -12.05 16.60
C TRP A 188 -8.94 -12.15 16.13
N LEU A 189 -9.46 -11.10 15.54
CA LEU A 189 -10.71 -11.09 14.80
C LEU A 189 -10.45 -11.48 13.35
N THR A 190 -11.37 -12.29 12.79
CA THR A 190 -11.34 -12.70 11.39
C THR A 190 -12.36 -11.91 10.59
N HIS A 191 -11.91 -11.33 9.48
CA HIS A 191 -12.73 -10.56 8.54
C HIS A 191 -12.78 -11.30 7.20
N PRO A 192 -13.81 -12.15 7.00
CA PRO A 192 -14.02 -12.80 5.71
C PRO A 192 -14.57 -11.79 4.71
N LEU A 193 -13.88 -11.67 3.58
CA LEU A 193 -14.26 -10.83 2.46
C LEU A 193 -14.62 -11.71 1.28
N VAL A 194 -15.67 -11.34 0.55
CA VAL A 194 -16.08 -11.96 -0.71
C VAL A 194 -16.01 -10.93 -1.83
N ARG A 195 -15.66 -11.35 -3.04
CA ARG A 195 -15.65 -10.41 -4.17
C ARG A 195 -17.08 -9.90 -4.45
N ALA A 196 -17.19 -8.61 -4.72
CA ALA A 196 -18.49 -7.98 -4.98
C ALA A 196 -19.12 -8.45 -6.32
N ASP A 197 -18.30 -8.89 -7.27
CA ASP A 197 -18.71 -9.36 -8.60
C ASP A 197 -19.00 -10.86 -8.66
N ALA A 198 -18.72 -11.62 -7.60
CA ALA A 198 -18.95 -13.07 -7.55
C ALA A 198 -20.44 -13.46 -7.61
N GLY A 199 -21.35 -12.49 -7.43
CA GLY A 199 -22.79 -12.76 -7.30
C GLY A 199 -23.13 -13.54 -6.02
N PRO A 200 -24.38 -13.52 -5.57
CA PRO A 200 -24.88 -14.49 -4.60
C PRO A 200 -25.00 -15.90 -5.19
#